data_AF-A0A954FCC5-F1
#
_entry.id   AF-A0A954FCC5-F1
#
_cell.length_a   1.000
_cell.length_b   1.000
_cell.length_c   1.000
_cell.angle_alpha   90.00
_cell.angle_beta   90.00
_cell.angle_gamma   90.00
#
_symmetry.space_group_name_H-M   'P 1'
#
loop_
_entity.id
_entity.type
_entity.pdbx_description
1 polymer ?
#
loop_
_entity_poly.entity_id
_entity_poly.type
_entity_poly.pdbx_seq_one_letter_code
_entity_poly.pdbx_strand_id
1 'polypeptide(L)'
;MNQSSENPTSQNTTETTERSRKKNILFRFAALGVGLLLSLIVVETVVRIFHVDPPRLISKRQLTELTGLTNQKPITYYQCYPDNPHDEFSPLPDTSQGKWELLTYTLNPKPLPLDRLNETPWCVKYTHSTKGIRDREYPDKTPEGVMRIACVGDSFVFGEGVPIEKTISRQLESQLGKKYEVINGGQVGANTMDELQILAAIAQGADCHRAIFVFIPNDIPLHPRLADRQKYINDLVQIRDQYLDDYKKNSWHGGNLKSVALLTAPFEM
;
A
#
# COMPACT_ATOMS: atom_id res chain seq x y z
N MET A 1 0.45 37.23 -81.77
CA MET A 1 1.69 36.97 -80.99
C MET A 1 1.93 38.19 -80.11
N ASN A 2 1.56 38.12 -78.83
CA ASN A 2 2.39 37.75 -77.67
C ASN A 2 3.43 38.85 -77.36
N GLN A 3 3.54 39.43 -76.16
CA GLN A 3 3.39 38.88 -74.81
C GLN A 3 3.01 39.98 -73.80
N SER A 4 2.12 39.64 -72.85
CA SER A 4 1.96 40.36 -71.58
C SER A 4 3.26 40.28 -70.77
N SER A 5 3.83 41.42 -70.40
CA SER A 5 4.90 41.47 -69.40
C SER A 5 4.29 41.44 -68.00
N GLU A 6 4.17 40.25 -67.41
CA GLU A 6 3.93 40.11 -65.98
C GLU A 6 5.12 40.68 -65.21
N ASN A 7 4.85 41.61 -64.30
CA ASN A 7 5.83 42.29 -63.48
C ASN A 7 6.29 41.34 -62.34
N PRO A 8 7.52 40.79 -62.36
CA PRO A 8 7.96 39.77 -61.40
C PRO A 8 8.31 40.35 -60.02
N THR A 9 8.26 41.68 -59.88
CA THR A 9 8.74 42.40 -58.70
C THR A 9 7.74 42.41 -57.53
N SER A 10 6.43 42.30 -57.81
CA SER A 10 5.40 42.30 -56.74
C SER A 10 5.26 40.94 -56.05
N GLN A 11 5.42 39.84 -56.79
CA GLN A 11 5.39 38.48 -56.20
C GLN A 11 6.60 38.24 -55.29
N ASN A 12 7.81 38.63 -55.73
CA ASN A 12 9.03 38.47 -54.94
C ASN A 12 9.04 39.28 -53.63
N THR A 13 8.50 40.50 -53.62
CA THR A 13 8.39 41.33 -52.39
C THR A 13 7.32 40.81 -51.44
N THR A 14 6.21 40.30 -51.97
CA THR A 14 5.13 39.72 -51.16
C THR A 14 5.59 38.40 -50.52
N GLU A 15 6.30 37.54 -51.27
CA GLU A 15 6.88 36.29 -50.76
C GLU A 15 7.98 36.53 -49.71
N THR A 16 8.86 37.51 -49.89
CA THR A 16 9.89 37.83 -48.88
C THR A 16 9.27 38.40 -47.60
N THR A 17 8.23 39.23 -47.73
CA THR A 17 7.49 39.79 -46.59
C THR A 17 6.73 38.70 -45.84
N GLU A 18 6.09 37.77 -46.54
CA GLU A 18 5.38 36.62 -45.95
C GLU A 18 6.36 35.64 -45.29
N ARG A 19 7.53 35.39 -45.89
CA ARG A 19 8.60 34.56 -45.32
C ARG A 19 9.23 35.20 -44.06
N SER A 20 9.38 36.52 -44.04
CA SER A 20 9.82 37.28 -42.86
C SER A 20 8.79 37.22 -41.73
N ARG A 21 7.51 37.38 -42.06
CA ARG A 21 6.39 37.27 -41.10
C ARG A 21 6.29 35.86 -40.52
N LYS A 22 6.44 34.80 -41.32
CA LYS A 22 6.47 33.40 -40.85
C LYS A 22 7.66 33.14 -39.90
N LYS A 23 8.86 33.68 -40.20
CA LYS A 23 10.03 33.60 -39.31
C LYS A 23 9.81 34.31 -37.97
N ASN A 24 9.20 35.50 -37.98
CA ASN A 24 8.90 36.25 -36.75
C ASN A 24 7.84 35.54 -35.88
N ILE A 25 6.82 34.94 -36.50
CA ILE A 25 5.82 34.13 -35.79
C ILE A 25 6.48 32.90 -35.18
N LEU A 26 7.30 32.17 -35.95
CA LEU A 26 8.04 31.00 -35.45
C LEU A 26 8.98 31.36 -34.29
N PHE A 27 9.70 32.48 -34.39
CA PHE A 27 10.57 32.97 -33.32
C PHE A 27 9.78 33.29 -32.04
N ARG A 28 8.61 33.91 -32.15
CA ARG A 28 7.75 34.20 -30.98
C ARG A 28 7.25 32.91 -30.31
N PHE A 29 6.81 31.92 -31.10
CA PHE A 29 6.43 30.62 -30.56
C PHE A 29 7.62 29.89 -29.91
N ALA A 30 8.81 29.97 -30.51
CA ALA A 30 10.02 29.40 -29.94
C ALA A 30 10.41 30.10 -28.62
N ALA A 31 10.36 31.43 -28.57
CA ALA A 31 10.65 32.21 -27.36
C ALA A 31 9.65 31.91 -26.23
N LEU A 32 8.36 31.79 -26.55
CA LEU A 32 7.34 31.36 -25.59
C LEU A 32 7.58 29.93 -25.10
N GLY A 33 7.94 29.02 -25.99
CA GLY A 33 8.27 27.64 -25.65
C GLY A 33 9.49 27.55 -24.71
N VAL A 34 10.57 28.27 -25.03
CA VAL A 34 11.78 28.33 -24.19
C VAL A 34 11.48 28.99 -22.84
N GLY A 35 10.71 30.07 -22.81
CA GLY A 35 10.31 30.75 -21.57
C GLY A 35 9.47 29.85 -20.66
N LEU A 36 8.50 29.12 -21.23
CA LEU A 36 7.70 28.15 -20.48
C LEU A 36 8.58 27.02 -19.92
N LEU A 37 9.49 26.48 -20.73
CA LEU A 37 10.37 25.38 -20.32
C LEU A 37 11.34 25.81 -19.20
N LEU A 38 11.91 27.01 -19.29
CA LEU A 38 12.72 27.60 -18.23
C LEU A 38 11.90 27.81 -16.95
N SER A 39 10.66 28.30 -17.06
CA SER A 39 9.79 28.49 -15.89
C SER A 39 9.47 27.17 -15.20
N LEU A 40 9.19 26.10 -15.94
CA LEU A 40 8.95 24.76 -15.39
C LEU A 40 10.19 24.20 -14.70
N ILE A 41 11.39 24.42 -15.25
CA ILE A 41 12.65 24.02 -14.61
C ILE A 41 12.85 24.78 -13.29
N VAL A 42 12.59 26.09 -13.26
CA VAL A 42 12.73 26.90 -12.05
C VAL A 42 11.75 26.42 -10.98
N VAL A 43 10.48 26.23 -11.33
CA VAL A 43 9.46 25.73 -10.38
C VAL A 43 9.84 24.34 -9.86
N GLU A 44 10.23 23.41 -10.72
CA GLU A 44 10.68 22.07 -10.32
C GLU A 44 11.89 22.13 -9.37
N THR A 45 12.85 23.02 -9.67
CA THR A 45 14.05 23.21 -8.87
C THR A 45 13.72 23.77 -7.49
N VAL A 46 12.85 24.77 -7.41
CA VAL A 46 12.36 25.34 -6.14
C VAL A 46 11.65 24.26 -5.31
N VAL A 47 10.70 23.53 -5.90
CA VAL A 47 9.97 22.44 -5.21
C VAL A 47 10.94 21.37 -4.67
N ARG A 48 11.99 21.03 -5.43
CA ARG A 48 13.02 20.08 -4.99
C ARG A 48 13.90 20.63 -3.86
N ILE A 49 14.37 21.88 -3.96
CA ILE A 49 15.23 22.52 -2.96
C ILE A 49 14.48 22.66 -1.63
N PHE A 50 13.23 23.09 -1.67
CA PHE A 50 12.40 23.28 -0.47
C PHE A 50 11.71 22.01 0.02
N HIS A 51 12.00 20.85 -0.61
CA HIS A 51 11.44 19.55 -0.23
C HIS A 51 9.91 19.56 -0.11
N VAL A 52 9.24 20.36 -0.95
CA VAL A 52 7.77 20.42 -0.98
C VAL A 52 7.28 19.14 -1.66
N ASP A 53 6.72 18.23 -0.88
CA ASP A 53 6.12 17.00 -1.40
C ASP A 53 4.59 17.16 -1.47
N PRO A 54 3.95 16.67 -2.54
CA PRO A 54 2.50 16.64 -2.58
C PRO A 54 1.97 15.74 -1.44
N PRO A 55 0.80 16.04 -0.86
CA PRO A 55 0.08 15.11 0.00
C PRO A 55 -0.10 13.80 -0.75
N ARG A 56 0.47 12.74 -0.21
CA ARG A 56 0.43 11.41 -0.82
C ARG A 56 -0.66 10.59 -0.16
N LEU A 57 -1.31 9.75 -0.93
CA LEU A 57 -2.07 8.62 -0.41
C LEU A 57 -1.11 7.70 0.35
N ILE A 58 -1.10 7.81 1.67
CA ILE A 58 -0.27 6.97 2.53
C ILE A 58 -1.10 5.73 2.91
N SER A 59 -0.83 4.64 2.20
CA SER A 59 -1.20 3.29 2.68
C SER A 59 -0.36 2.93 3.91
N LYS A 60 -0.80 1.91 4.65
CA LYS A 60 -0.03 1.35 5.75
C LYS A 60 1.40 0.99 5.34
N ARG A 61 2.31 0.98 6.31
CA ARG A 61 3.71 0.55 6.14
C ARG A 61 3.96 -0.71 6.94
N GLN A 62 4.90 -1.52 6.49
CA GLN A 62 5.37 -2.66 7.27
C GLN A 62 6.73 -2.31 7.89
N LEU A 63 6.80 -2.34 9.20
CA LEU A 63 8.04 -2.17 9.96
C LEU A 63 8.44 -3.53 10.54
N THR A 64 9.62 -4.01 10.17
CA THR A 64 10.13 -5.31 10.60
C THR A 64 11.44 -5.13 11.36
N GLU A 65 11.57 -5.80 12.50
CA GLU A 65 12.86 -5.91 13.19
C GLU A 65 13.68 -7.04 12.54
N LEU A 66 14.83 -6.70 11.99
CA LEU A 66 15.75 -7.64 11.35
C LEU A 66 16.70 -8.32 12.33
N THR A 67 16.81 -7.81 13.56
CA THR A 67 17.68 -8.37 14.59
C THR A 67 17.22 -9.77 14.98
N GLY A 68 17.99 -10.81 14.61
CA GLY A 68 17.71 -12.17 15.07
C GLY A 68 16.55 -12.88 14.35
N LEU A 69 16.24 -12.49 13.10
CA LEU A 69 15.43 -13.30 12.19
C LEU A 69 16.13 -14.64 11.92
N THR A 70 15.85 -15.63 12.75
CA THR A 70 16.22 -17.04 12.53
C THR A 70 14.96 -17.88 12.72
N ASN A 71 14.90 -19.05 12.06
CA ASN A 71 13.76 -19.96 12.15
C ASN A 71 13.48 -20.50 13.58
N GLN A 72 14.30 -20.12 14.57
CA GLN A 72 14.20 -20.57 15.96
C GLN A 72 13.60 -19.50 16.88
N LYS A 73 13.25 -18.31 16.36
CA LYS A 73 12.66 -17.23 17.14
C LYS A 73 11.31 -16.81 16.57
N PRO A 74 10.37 -16.36 17.43
CA PRO A 74 9.14 -15.74 16.98
C PRO A 74 9.44 -14.57 16.05
N ILE A 75 8.74 -14.49 14.91
CA ILE A 75 8.88 -13.38 13.97
C ILE A 75 7.94 -12.28 14.42
N THR A 76 8.46 -11.07 14.62
CA THR A 76 7.65 -9.89 14.94
C THR A 76 7.79 -8.82 13.88
N TYR A 77 6.65 -8.32 13.41
CA TYR A 77 6.57 -7.15 12.55
C TYR A 77 5.37 -6.28 12.94
N TYR A 78 5.33 -5.08 12.42
CA TYR A 78 4.30 -4.09 12.70
C TYR A 78 3.70 -3.63 11.38
N GLN A 79 2.38 -3.54 11.32
CA GLN A 79 1.71 -2.78 10.25
C GLN A 79 1.29 -1.44 10.83
N CYS A 80 1.81 -0.36 10.26
CA CYS A 80 1.65 0.99 10.79
C CYS A 80 0.81 1.85 9.84
N TYR A 81 -0.06 2.68 10.40
CA TYR A 81 -1.10 3.45 9.77
C TYR A 81 -0.93 4.95 10.10
N PRO A 82 -1.38 5.86 9.21
CA PRO A 82 -1.28 7.30 9.42
C PRO A 82 -2.16 7.80 10.58
N ASP A 83 -3.22 7.08 10.90
CA ASP A 83 -4.29 7.49 11.81
C ASP A 83 -4.79 6.31 12.69
N ASN A 84 -5.46 6.64 13.78
CA ASN A 84 -5.98 5.70 14.77
C ASN A 84 -7.39 6.09 15.23
N PRO A 85 -8.39 6.07 14.33
CA PRO A 85 -9.73 6.62 14.60
C PRO A 85 -10.53 5.88 15.66
N HIS A 86 -10.10 4.68 16.05
CA HIS A 86 -10.78 3.85 17.05
C HIS A 86 -9.92 3.62 18.30
N ASP A 87 -8.77 4.30 18.41
CA ASP A 87 -7.84 4.19 19.55
C ASP A 87 -7.43 2.74 19.87
N GLU A 88 -7.33 1.90 18.84
CA GLU A 88 -6.98 0.47 18.99
C GLU A 88 -5.51 0.18 18.67
N PHE A 89 -4.85 1.09 17.95
CA PHE A 89 -3.46 0.91 17.53
C PHE A 89 -2.50 1.48 18.57
N SER A 90 -1.34 0.85 18.70
CA SER A 90 -0.27 1.30 19.58
C SER A 90 0.60 2.35 18.88
N PRO A 91 1.30 3.23 19.61
CA PRO A 91 2.33 4.06 18.99
C PRO A 91 3.46 3.19 18.39
N LEU A 92 4.31 3.82 17.57
CA LEU A 92 5.54 3.21 17.06
C LEU A 92 6.36 2.53 18.17
N PRO A 93 6.93 1.34 17.90
CA PRO A 93 7.88 0.73 18.82
C PRO A 93 9.16 1.57 18.92
N ASP A 94 9.93 1.39 19.99
CA ASP A 94 11.26 1.98 20.08
C ASP A 94 12.19 1.34 19.05
N THR A 95 12.57 2.12 18.04
CA THR A 95 13.49 1.71 16.97
C THR A 95 14.92 2.19 17.19
N SER A 96 15.27 2.69 18.38
CA SER A 96 16.62 3.18 18.70
C SER A 96 17.65 2.07 18.81
N GLN A 97 17.21 0.85 19.13
CA GLN A 97 18.04 -0.35 19.24
C GLN A 97 17.69 -1.34 18.13
N GLY A 98 18.68 -2.12 17.68
CA GLY A 98 18.49 -3.15 16.65
C GLY A 98 18.53 -2.63 15.21
N LYS A 99 18.36 -3.56 14.25
CA LYS A 99 18.29 -3.26 12.82
C LYS A 99 16.84 -3.34 12.36
N TRP A 100 16.32 -2.27 11.78
CA TRP A 100 14.93 -2.18 11.34
C TRP A 100 14.83 -1.97 9.83
N GLU A 101 13.76 -2.48 9.24
CA GLU A 101 13.40 -2.24 7.85
C GLU A 101 11.97 -1.74 7.75
N LEU A 102 11.79 -0.61 7.08
CA LEU A 102 10.48 -0.05 6.75
C LEU A 102 10.20 -0.30 5.27
N LEU A 103 9.06 -0.91 4.98
CA LEU A 103 8.63 -1.23 3.62
C LEU A 103 7.30 -0.55 3.30
N THR A 104 7.11 -0.20 2.02
CA THR A 104 5.77 0.09 1.48
C THR A 104 4.89 -1.15 1.58
N TYR A 105 3.60 -0.99 1.91
CA TYR A 105 2.61 -2.07 1.81
C TYR A 105 1.90 -2.00 0.46
N THR A 106 2.62 -2.42 -0.57
CA THR A 106 2.17 -2.49 -1.97
C THR A 106 2.52 -3.86 -2.52
N LEU A 107 1.88 -4.28 -3.62
CA LEU A 107 2.18 -5.56 -4.30
C LEU A 107 3.66 -5.87 -4.48
N ASN A 108 4.44 -4.84 -4.81
CA ASN A 108 5.89 -4.89 -4.81
C ASN A 108 6.40 -4.00 -3.66
N PRO A 109 6.67 -4.57 -2.47
CA PRO A 109 7.19 -3.80 -1.35
C PRO A 109 8.51 -3.14 -1.72
N LYS A 110 8.67 -1.87 -1.37
CA LYS A 110 9.90 -1.11 -1.56
C LYS A 110 10.42 -0.62 -0.21
N PRO A 111 11.74 -0.66 0.03
CA PRO A 111 12.31 -0.10 1.24
C PRO A 111 12.12 1.42 1.27
N LEU A 112 11.85 1.93 2.48
CA LEU A 112 11.75 3.34 2.79
C LEU A 112 12.77 3.71 3.88
N PRO A 113 13.30 4.95 3.85
CA PRO A 113 14.05 5.52 4.95
C PRO A 113 13.27 5.48 6.29
N LEU A 114 13.95 5.19 7.40
CA LEU A 114 13.31 5.07 8.73
C LEU A 114 12.79 6.39 9.30
N ASP A 115 13.31 7.54 8.86
CA ASP A 115 12.80 8.87 9.23
C ASP A 115 11.36 9.11 8.76
N ARG A 116 10.87 8.31 7.81
CA ARG A 116 9.48 8.30 7.31
C ARG A 116 8.48 7.61 8.26
N LEU A 117 8.92 7.06 9.40
CA LEU A 117 8.03 6.41 10.36
C LEU A 117 6.96 7.36 10.91
N ASN A 118 7.28 8.66 11.01
CA ASN A 118 6.35 9.69 11.47
C ASN A 118 5.08 9.83 10.60
N GLU A 119 5.11 9.32 9.35
CA GLU A 119 3.95 9.30 8.46
C GLU A 119 2.93 8.24 8.83
N THR A 120 3.35 7.22 9.55
CA THR A 120 2.50 6.13 10.04
C THR A 120 2.79 5.82 11.50
N PRO A 121 2.39 6.71 12.43
CA PRO A 121 2.80 6.62 13.83
C PRO A 121 2.03 5.57 14.64
N TRP A 122 1.01 4.93 14.06
CA TRP A 122 0.09 4.02 14.75
C TRP A 122 0.20 2.60 14.23
N CYS A 123 0.60 1.64 15.06
CA CYS A 123 0.92 0.30 14.63
C CYS A 123 0.07 -0.79 15.28
N VAL A 124 -0.21 -1.83 14.50
CA VAL A 124 -0.66 -3.14 14.96
C VAL A 124 0.55 -4.07 14.97
N LYS A 125 0.82 -4.69 16.12
CA LYS A 125 1.89 -5.67 16.28
C LYS A 125 1.41 -7.06 15.81
N TYR A 126 2.26 -7.72 15.05
CA TYR A 126 2.08 -9.10 14.61
C TYR A 126 3.26 -9.89 15.14
N THR A 127 2.97 -10.89 15.97
CA THR A 127 3.95 -11.87 16.42
C THR A 127 3.50 -13.23 15.95
N HIS A 128 4.39 -13.94 15.26
CA HIS A 128 4.21 -15.31 14.84
C HIS A 128 5.08 -16.19 15.71
N SER A 129 4.48 -17.22 16.30
CA SER A 129 5.21 -18.25 17.02
C SER A 129 6.17 -19.01 16.11
N THR A 130 7.05 -19.81 16.69
CA THR A 130 7.95 -20.72 15.96
C THR A 130 7.23 -21.73 15.06
N LYS A 131 5.93 -21.96 15.31
CA LYS A 131 5.05 -22.80 14.49
C LYS A 131 4.33 -22.02 13.38
N GLY A 132 4.61 -20.72 13.22
CA GLY A 132 3.96 -19.85 12.24
C GLY A 132 2.54 -19.43 12.62
N ILE A 133 2.11 -19.70 13.86
CA ILE A 133 0.80 -19.26 14.37
C ILE A 133 0.92 -17.81 14.81
N ARG A 134 0.03 -16.93 14.34
CA ARG A 134 -0.06 -15.55 14.82
C ARG A 134 -0.67 -15.48 16.21
N ASP A 135 0.11 -15.85 17.22
CA ASP A 135 -0.23 -15.77 18.64
C ASP A 135 1.06 -16.01 19.47
N ARG A 136 0.89 -16.23 20.78
CA ARG A 136 1.91 -16.76 21.68
C ARG A 136 2.41 -18.15 21.25
N GLU A 137 3.51 -18.57 21.87
CA GLU A 137 3.98 -19.96 21.78
C GLU A 137 3.00 -20.92 22.47
N TYR A 138 2.74 -22.06 21.84
CA TYR A 138 1.96 -23.15 22.42
C TYR A 138 2.85 -24.36 22.64
N PRO A 139 2.83 -24.96 23.85
CA PRO A 139 3.59 -26.18 24.10
C PRO A 139 3.14 -27.30 23.17
N ASP A 140 4.07 -28.17 22.77
CA ASP A 140 3.79 -29.27 21.84
C ASP A 140 2.68 -30.19 22.33
N LYS A 141 2.70 -30.50 23.63
CA LYS A 141 1.61 -31.23 24.28
C LYS A 141 0.58 -30.27 24.83
N THR A 142 -0.69 -30.59 24.57
CA THR A 142 -1.80 -29.90 25.21
C THR A 142 -1.71 -30.08 26.73
N PRO A 143 -1.83 -29.00 27.53
CA PRO A 143 -1.84 -29.12 28.99
C PRO A 143 -2.98 -30.01 29.49
N GLU A 144 -2.78 -30.69 30.62
CA GLU A 144 -3.80 -31.58 31.19
C GLU A 144 -5.07 -30.80 31.53
N GLY A 145 -6.23 -31.34 31.13
CA GLY A 145 -7.54 -30.71 31.36
C GLY A 145 -7.84 -29.50 30.46
N VAL A 146 -6.96 -29.17 29.50
CA VAL A 146 -7.17 -28.15 28.48
C VAL A 146 -7.60 -28.80 27.16
N MET A 147 -8.55 -28.19 26.47
CA MET A 147 -8.97 -28.57 25.11
C MET A 147 -8.54 -27.51 24.10
N ARG A 148 -7.83 -27.92 23.05
CA ARG A 148 -7.47 -27.06 21.94
C ARG A 148 -8.49 -27.12 20.80
N ILE A 149 -8.88 -25.95 20.32
CA ILE A 149 -9.81 -25.74 19.21
C ILE A 149 -9.06 -24.98 18.12
N ALA A 150 -8.97 -25.53 16.92
CA ALA A 150 -8.46 -24.81 15.76
C ALA A 150 -9.55 -23.85 15.26
N CYS A 151 -9.27 -22.55 15.21
CA CYS A 151 -10.13 -21.57 14.54
C CYS A 151 -9.50 -21.26 13.19
N VAL A 152 -10.09 -21.74 12.11
CA VAL A 152 -9.50 -21.70 10.76
C VAL A 152 -10.33 -20.80 9.87
N GLY A 153 -9.63 -20.00 9.06
CA GLY A 153 -10.25 -19.09 8.09
C GLY A 153 -9.19 -18.26 7.37
N ASP A 154 -9.60 -17.09 6.90
CA ASP A 154 -8.75 -16.19 6.10
C ASP A 154 -8.13 -15.03 6.91
N SER A 155 -8.00 -13.85 6.29
CA SER A 155 -7.55 -12.60 6.91
C SER A 155 -8.40 -12.16 8.12
N PHE A 156 -9.68 -12.53 8.21
CA PHE A 156 -10.53 -12.18 9.35
C PHE A 156 -10.20 -13.03 10.58
N VAL A 157 -9.98 -14.33 10.40
CA VAL A 157 -9.50 -15.19 11.50
C VAL A 157 -8.08 -14.81 11.87
N PHE A 158 -7.23 -14.55 10.86
CA PHE A 158 -5.87 -14.06 11.07
C PHE A 158 -5.89 -12.76 11.88
N GLY A 159 -6.91 -11.93 11.68
CA GLY A 159 -7.11 -10.65 12.34
C GLY A 159 -6.33 -9.52 11.69
N GLU A 160 -6.27 -9.46 10.36
CA GLU A 160 -5.55 -8.37 9.68
C GLU A 160 -6.08 -7.00 10.12
N GLY A 161 -5.19 -6.13 10.58
CA GLY A 161 -5.51 -4.82 11.14
C GLY A 161 -6.03 -4.85 12.58
N VAL A 162 -6.09 -6.02 13.22
CA VAL A 162 -6.66 -6.19 14.57
C VAL A 162 -5.54 -6.53 15.57
N PRO A 163 -5.45 -5.84 16.72
CA PRO A 163 -4.57 -6.25 17.83
C PRO A 163 -4.85 -7.70 18.25
N ILE A 164 -3.83 -8.48 18.61
CA ILE A 164 -3.97 -9.93 18.83
C ILE A 164 -5.07 -10.26 19.85
N GLU A 165 -5.17 -9.50 20.93
CA GLU A 165 -6.17 -9.64 22.01
C GLU A 165 -7.61 -9.46 21.53
N LYS A 166 -7.82 -8.73 20.43
CA LYS A 166 -9.13 -8.46 19.82
C LYS A 166 -9.48 -9.41 18.67
N THR A 167 -8.57 -10.31 18.30
CA THR A 167 -8.85 -11.33 17.28
C THR A 167 -9.95 -12.31 17.73
N ILE A 168 -10.67 -12.88 16.77
CA ILE A 168 -11.76 -13.82 17.05
C ILE A 168 -11.29 -15.01 17.89
N SER A 169 -10.09 -15.55 17.65
CA SER A 169 -9.53 -16.66 18.42
C SER A 169 -9.30 -16.28 19.88
N ARG A 170 -8.66 -15.14 20.15
CA ARG A 170 -8.39 -14.65 21.52
C ARG A 170 -9.66 -14.27 22.26
N GLN A 171 -10.61 -13.62 21.59
CA GLN A 171 -11.91 -13.28 22.17
C GLN A 171 -12.71 -14.54 22.52
N LEU A 172 -12.72 -15.54 21.64
CA LEU A 172 -13.39 -16.81 21.91
C LEU A 172 -12.71 -17.59 23.06
N GLU A 173 -11.37 -17.67 23.07
CA GLU A 173 -10.63 -18.29 24.18
C GLU A 173 -10.99 -17.63 25.52
N SER A 174 -11.02 -16.29 25.56
CA SER A 174 -11.38 -15.54 26.75
C SER A 174 -12.80 -15.84 27.23
N GLN A 175 -13.76 -16.01 26.32
CA GLN A 175 -15.16 -16.31 26.67
C GLN A 175 -15.35 -17.77 27.12
N LEU A 176 -14.61 -18.71 26.54
CA LEU A 176 -14.65 -20.12 26.92
C LEU A 176 -13.94 -20.40 28.26
N GLY A 177 -12.95 -19.57 28.61
CA GLY A 177 -12.21 -19.65 29.87
C GLY A 177 -11.05 -20.64 29.86
N LYS A 178 -10.39 -20.80 31.01
CA LYS A 178 -9.05 -21.42 31.16
C LYS A 178 -8.94 -22.90 30.75
N LYS A 179 -10.05 -23.59 30.50
CA LYS A 179 -10.06 -24.99 30.03
C LYS A 179 -9.93 -25.11 28.51
N TYR A 180 -9.88 -23.98 27.81
CA TYR A 180 -9.84 -23.94 26.36
C TYR A 180 -8.68 -23.09 25.87
N GLU A 181 -8.05 -23.56 24.80
CA GLU A 181 -7.11 -22.79 24.00
C GLU A 181 -7.65 -22.74 22.57
N VAL A 182 -7.78 -21.53 22.00
CA VAL A 182 -8.27 -21.37 20.63
C VAL A 182 -7.10 -20.96 19.75
N ILE A 183 -6.67 -21.86 18.89
CA ILE A 183 -5.49 -21.70 18.05
C ILE A 183 -5.88 -20.94 16.78
N ASN A 184 -5.21 -19.82 16.52
CA ASN A 184 -5.44 -19.01 15.33
C ASN A 184 -4.85 -19.70 14.09
N GLY A 185 -5.72 -20.25 13.25
CA GLY A 185 -5.41 -20.82 11.95
C GLY A 185 -5.88 -19.96 10.78
N GLY A 186 -5.88 -18.65 10.96
CA GLY A 186 -6.20 -17.72 9.90
C GLY A 186 -5.00 -17.45 9.00
N GLN A 187 -5.22 -17.38 7.69
CA GLN A 187 -4.20 -16.94 6.74
C GLN A 187 -4.78 -15.95 5.73
N VAL A 188 -4.11 -14.81 5.55
CA VAL A 188 -4.60 -13.73 4.65
C VAL A 188 -4.83 -14.26 3.24
N GLY A 189 -6.05 -14.08 2.73
CA GLY A 189 -6.45 -14.48 1.39
C GLY A 189 -6.68 -15.98 1.20
N ALA A 190 -6.70 -16.77 2.27
CA ALA A 190 -7.02 -18.19 2.19
C ALA A 190 -8.43 -18.40 1.64
N ASN A 191 -8.57 -19.43 0.81
CA ASN A 191 -9.84 -20.01 0.39
C ASN A 191 -10.04 -21.36 1.12
N THR A 192 -11.19 -22.00 0.92
CA THR A 192 -11.57 -23.28 1.52
C THR A 192 -10.52 -24.38 1.31
N MET A 193 -9.86 -24.44 0.15
CA MET A 193 -8.81 -25.44 -0.10
C MET A 193 -7.53 -25.17 0.69
N ASP A 194 -7.19 -23.91 0.91
CA ASP A 194 -6.07 -23.51 1.77
C ASP A 194 -6.41 -23.78 3.23
N GLU A 195 -7.63 -23.44 3.66
CA GLU A 195 -8.14 -23.65 5.02
C GLU A 195 -8.12 -25.14 5.41
N LEU A 196 -8.42 -26.06 4.49
CA LEU A 196 -8.28 -27.50 4.74
C LEU A 196 -6.81 -27.91 5.02
N GLN A 197 -5.85 -27.33 4.30
CA GLN A 197 -4.42 -27.60 4.50
C GLN A 197 -3.94 -27.01 5.83
N ILE A 198 -4.37 -25.79 6.15
CA ILE A 198 -4.08 -25.11 7.42
C ILE A 198 -4.65 -25.92 8.60
N LEU A 199 -5.89 -26.39 8.49
CA LEU A 199 -6.50 -27.24 9.51
C LEU A 199 -5.69 -28.51 9.74
N ALA A 200 -5.26 -29.20 8.67
CA ALA A 200 -4.44 -30.40 8.80
C ALA A 200 -3.11 -30.11 9.52
N ALA A 201 -2.43 -29.01 9.15
CA ALA A 201 -1.18 -28.60 9.78
C ALA A 201 -1.37 -28.24 11.27
N ILE A 202 -2.42 -27.51 11.63
CA ILE A 202 -2.70 -27.09 13.01
C ILE A 202 -3.17 -28.26 13.86
N ALA A 203 -4.03 -29.13 13.33
CA ALA A 203 -4.48 -30.33 14.02
C ALA A 203 -3.30 -31.18 14.47
N GLN A 204 -2.28 -31.33 13.61
CA GLN A 204 -1.07 -32.07 13.94
C GLN A 204 -0.09 -31.27 14.82
N GLY A 205 0.22 -30.01 14.47
CA GLY A 205 1.29 -29.23 15.11
C GLY A 205 0.90 -28.59 16.45
N ALA A 206 -0.39 -28.42 16.70
CA ALA A 206 -0.93 -27.88 17.94
C ALA A 206 -1.84 -28.86 18.69
N ASP A 207 -1.96 -30.12 18.26
CA ASP A 207 -2.75 -31.15 18.96
C ASP A 207 -4.22 -30.73 19.15
N CYS A 208 -4.82 -30.18 18.10
CA CYS A 208 -6.23 -29.76 18.10
C CYS A 208 -7.15 -30.91 17.70
N HIS A 209 -8.21 -31.14 18.47
CA HIS A 209 -9.21 -32.19 18.20
C HIS A 209 -10.61 -31.65 17.89
N ARG A 210 -10.77 -30.33 17.87
CA ARG A 210 -11.98 -29.63 17.46
C ARG A 210 -11.59 -28.49 16.53
N ALA A 211 -12.49 -28.15 15.62
CA ALA A 211 -12.29 -27.06 14.69
C ALA A 211 -13.54 -26.20 14.58
N ILE A 212 -13.32 -24.90 14.46
CA ILE A 212 -14.30 -23.90 14.05
C ILE A 212 -13.81 -23.38 12.71
N PHE A 213 -14.65 -23.50 11.70
CA PHE A 213 -14.36 -23.05 10.35
C PHE A 213 -15.13 -21.76 10.08
N VAL A 214 -14.40 -20.69 9.78
CA VAL A 214 -14.97 -19.38 9.50
C VAL A 214 -14.92 -19.15 8.00
N PHE A 215 -15.97 -19.59 7.32
CA PHE A 215 -16.10 -19.45 5.88
C PHE A 215 -16.31 -17.99 5.47
N ILE A 216 -15.46 -17.49 4.55
CA ILE A 216 -15.50 -16.11 4.06
C ILE A 216 -15.43 -16.10 2.53
N PRO A 217 -16.03 -15.12 1.82
CA PRO A 217 -16.22 -15.15 0.37
C PRO A 217 -14.97 -15.18 -0.54
N ASN A 218 -13.74 -15.38 -0.04
CA ASN A 218 -12.55 -15.58 -0.89
C ASN A 218 -12.71 -16.77 -1.85
N ASP A 219 -13.61 -17.70 -1.52
CA ASP A 219 -14.01 -18.85 -2.33
C ASP A 219 -14.88 -18.53 -3.55
N ILE A 220 -15.42 -17.31 -3.64
CA ILE A 220 -16.33 -16.96 -4.73
C ILE A 220 -15.52 -16.57 -5.97
N PRO A 221 -15.65 -17.30 -7.10
CA PRO A 221 -14.96 -16.94 -8.33
C PRO A 221 -15.35 -15.53 -8.77
N LEU A 222 -14.35 -14.69 -9.00
CA LEU A 222 -14.56 -13.35 -9.48
C LEU A 222 -14.94 -13.39 -10.97
N HIS A 223 -15.91 -12.55 -11.36
CA HIS A 223 -16.15 -12.27 -12.78
C HIS A 223 -14.86 -11.74 -13.43
N PRO A 224 -14.51 -12.10 -14.70
CA PRO A 224 -13.22 -11.75 -15.31
C PRO A 224 -12.82 -10.27 -15.17
N ARG A 225 -13.77 -9.35 -15.42
CA ARG A 225 -13.55 -7.90 -15.24
C ARG A 225 -13.15 -7.48 -13.82
N LEU A 226 -13.65 -8.17 -12.79
CA LEU A 226 -13.26 -7.94 -11.40
C LEU A 226 -11.93 -8.59 -11.11
N ALA A 227 -11.68 -9.81 -11.60
CA ALA A 227 -10.40 -10.48 -11.45
C ALA A 227 -9.23 -9.63 -11.99
N ASP A 228 -9.40 -9.00 -13.16
CA ASP A 228 -8.40 -8.11 -13.76
C ASP A 228 -8.08 -6.89 -12.90
N ARG A 229 -9.03 -6.44 -12.08
CA ARG A 229 -8.92 -5.25 -11.23
C ARG A 229 -8.65 -5.57 -9.76
N GLN A 230 -8.87 -6.81 -9.32
CA GLN A 230 -8.79 -7.22 -7.92
C GLN A 230 -7.45 -6.84 -7.30
N LYS A 231 -6.38 -7.00 -8.08
CA LYS A 231 -5.02 -6.64 -7.68
C LYS A 231 -4.90 -5.18 -7.23
N TYR A 232 -5.52 -4.27 -7.99
CA TYR A 232 -5.55 -2.84 -7.68
C TYR A 232 -6.52 -2.54 -6.53
N ILE A 233 -7.67 -3.21 -6.50
CA ILE A 233 -8.66 -3.06 -5.42
C ILE A 233 -8.05 -3.42 -4.07
N ASN A 234 -7.26 -4.49 -3.99
CA ASN A 234 -6.57 -4.91 -2.77
C ASN A 234 -5.50 -3.90 -2.29
N ASP A 235 -4.83 -3.21 -3.21
CA ASP A 235 -3.92 -2.12 -2.84
C ASP A 235 -4.70 -0.90 -2.34
N LEU A 236 -5.85 -0.60 -2.94
CA LEU A 236 -6.69 0.55 -2.61
C LEU A 236 -7.54 0.35 -1.35
N VAL A 237 -7.94 -0.87 -0.99
CA VAL A 237 -8.76 -1.12 0.21
C VAL A 237 -8.03 -0.80 1.51
N GLN A 238 -6.69 -0.73 1.46
CA GLN A 238 -5.84 -0.33 2.59
C GLN A 238 -5.63 1.18 2.67
N ILE A 239 -6.18 1.92 1.72
CA ILE A 239 -6.23 3.39 1.69
C ILE A 239 -7.53 3.80 2.40
N ARG A 240 -7.42 4.58 3.48
CA ARG A 240 -8.55 4.96 4.33
C ARG A 240 -9.46 6.00 3.69
N ASP A 241 -10.70 6.10 4.17
CA ASP A 241 -11.80 6.90 3.59
C ASP A 241 -11.44 8.34 3.22
N GLN A 242 -10.57 8.99 4.01
CA GLN A 242 -10.09 10.36 3.74
C GLN A 242 -9.45 10.53 2.35
N TYR A 243 -9.06 9.43 1.70
CA TYR A 243 -8.39 9.38 0.41
C TYR A 243 -9.28 8.82 -0.72
N LEU A 244 -10.50 8.34 -0.40
CA LEU A 244 -11.47 7.84 -1.39
C LEU A 244 -12.20 8.99 -2.11
N ASP A 245 -12.23 10.19 -1.53
CA ASP A 245 -12.81 11.37 -2.18
C ASP A 245 -11.89 11.91 -3.27
N ASP A 246 -10.59 11.90 -3.03
CA ASP A 246 -9.51 12.00 -4.00
C ASP A 246 -9.72 10.94 -5.07
N TYR A 247 -10.19 9.74 -4.65
CA TYR A 247 -10.48 8.65 -5.57
C TYR A 247 -11.57 8.94 -6.62
N LYS A 248 -12.56 9.72 -6.23
CA LYS A 248 -13.65 10.07 -7.13
C LYS A 248 -13.27 11.21 -8.08
N LYS A 249 -12.15 11.90 -7.84
CA LYS A 249 -11.70 13.10 -8.59
C LYS A 249 -10.68 12.83 -9.71
N ASN A 250 -10.19 11.59 -9.87
CA ASN A 250 -9.43 11.13 -11.05
C ASN A 250 -8.03 11.77 -11.25
N SER A 251 -7.24 11.85 -10.20
CA SER A 251 -6.16 12.85 -10.05
C SER A 251 -4.72 12.35 -10.08
N TRP A 252 -4.50 11.06 -10.25
CA TRP A 252 -3.35 10.30 -9.69
C TRP A 252 -2.02 10.31 -10.45
N HIS A 253 -1.83 11.05 -11.53
CA HIS A 253 -0.65 10.83 -12.39
C HIS A 253 0.06 12.12 -12.80
N GLY A 254 1.00 12.56 -11.96
CA GLY A 254 1.95 13.65 -12.25
C GLY A 254 3.32 13.23 -12.81
N GLY A 255 3.57 11.94 -13.07
CA GLY A 255 4.86 11.47 -13.63
C GLY A 255 6.08 11.75 -12.73
N ASN A 256 7.26 12.00 -13.33
CA ASN A 256 8.54 12.18 -12.60
C ASN A 256 8.82 13.63 -12.13
N LEU A 257 7.93 14.58 -12.43
CA LEU A 257 8.10 15.99 -12.11
C LEU A 257 7.32 16.33 -10.83
N LYS A 258 8.02 16.76 -9.78
CA LYS A 258 7.39 17.12 -8.49
C LYS A 258 6.45 18.31 -8.63
N SER A 259 6.75 19.25 -9.52
CA SER A 259 5.91 20.42 -9.84
C SER A 259 4.58 20.02 -10.47
N VAL A 260 4.58 19.03 -11.37
CA VAL A 260 3.34 18.49 -11.94
C VAL A 260 2.56 17.75 -10.86
N ALA A 261 3.23 16.93 -10.04
CA ALA A 261 2.60 16.27 -8.90
C ALA A 261 2.01 17.26 -7.87
N LEU A 262 2.64 18.42 -7.65
CA LEU A 262 2.12 19.47 -6.77
C LEU A 262 0.89 20.19 -7.35
N LEU A 263 0.83 20.34 -8.68
CA LEU A 263 -0.30 20.94 -9.37
C LEU A 263 -1.48 19.98 -9.47
N THR A 264 -1.22 18.67 -9.53
CA THR A 264 -2.24 17.63 -9.47
C THR A 264 -2.64 17.30 -8.04
N ALA A 265 -1.81 17.60 -7.04
CA ALA A 265 -2.04 17.32 -5.62
C ALA A 265 -3.40 17.74 -5.04
N PRO A 266 -3.98 18.91 -5.34
CA PRO A 266 -5.31 19.30 -4.84
C PRO A 266 -6.45 18.48 -5.46
N PHE A 267 -6.15 17.81 -6.57
CA PHE A 267 -7.02 16.82 -7.17
C PHE A 267 -6.72 15.45 -6.58
N GLU A 268 -5.46 15.16 -6.18
CA GLU A 268 -4.96 13.94 -5.49
C GLU A 268 -5.31 13.88 -3.98
N MET A 269 -5.97 14.93 -3.47
CA MET A 269 -6.74 15.07 -2.21
C MET A 269 -8.24 15.25 -2.49
#